data_AF-A7HVB6-F1
#
_entry.id   AF-A7HVB6-F1
#
_cell.length_a   1.000
_cell.length_b   1.000
_cell.length_c   1.000
_cell.angle_alpha   90.00
_cell.angle_beta   90.00
_cell.angle_gamma   90.00
#
_symmetry.space_group_name_H-M   'P 1'
#
loop_
_entity.id
_entity.type
_entity.pdbx_description
1 polymer ?
#
loop_
_entity_poly.entity_id
_entity_poly.type
_entity_poly.pdbx_seq_one_letter_code
_entity_poly.pdbx_strand_id
1 'polypeptide(L)'
;MAASTGKTGTKAEKSESGSAPGGLKGLAAAEDAGKKAKGLPPVHLWNPEFCGDLDMRIARDGTWFYMGTPIGRERLVRLFSTVLRHDEDGKYYLVTPVEKVGITVEDAPFLAVAMKVEGEGREQRLTFTTNVGDDATAGPDHPMRFEIDKETGEPAPYVHVRARLDALINRAIFYDLVALGVEEEHEGRAWFGVWSGGVFFPFMPAEEMARQADRS
;
A
#
# COMPACT_ATOMS: atom_id res chain seq x y z
N MET A 1 -9.26 -10.06 69.85
CA MET A 1 -9.79 -8.85 69.21
C MET A 1 -8.91 -8.58 68.00
N ALA A 2 -9.19 -9.26 66.89
CA ALA A 2 -9.99 -8.76 65.76
C ALA A 2 -9.14 -7.90 64.80
N ALA A 3 -8.83 -8.50 63.65
CA ALA A 3 -8.19 -7.90 62.50
C ALA A 3 -9.12 -6.90 61.78
N SER A 4 -8.54 -5.91 61.10
CA SER A 4 -9.20 -5.01 60.13
C SER A 4 -8.12 -4.52 59.16
N THR A 5 -7.96 -5.15 57.99
CA THR A 5 -8.51 -4.77 56.65
C THR A 5 -8.03 -3.38 56.19
N GLY A 6 -7.21 -3.27 55.15
CA GLY A 6 -7.60 -3.34 53.72
C GLY A 6 -7.88 -1.90 53.22
N LYS A 7 -7.58 -1.42 52.02
CA LYS A 7 -7.24 -2.03 50.74
C LYS A 7 -6.81 -0.85 49.83
N THR A 8 -5.63 -0.94 49.21
CA THR A 8 -5.19 -0.05 48.14
C THR A 8 -6.08 -0.27 46.92
N GLY A 9 -6.84 0.77 46.54
CA GLY A 9 -7.63 0.78 45.31
C GLY A 9 -6.77 1.25 44.15
N THR A 10 -6.13 0.31 43.46
CA THR A 10 -5.66 0.52 42.08
C THR A 10 -6.88 0.76 41.21
N LYS A 11 -7.00 1.97 40.67
CA LYS A 11 -8.00 2.33 39.67
C LYS A 11 -7.61 1.64 38.37
N ALA A 12 -8.23 0.50 38.10
CA ALA A 12 -8.11 -0.18 36.82
C ALA A 12 -8.65 0.75 35.72
N GLU A 13 -7.77 1.11 34.79
CA GLU A 13 -8.15 1.69 33.51
C GLU A 13 -9.03 0.69 32.77
N LYS A 14 -10.17 1.20 32.32
CA LYS A 14 -11.23 0.46 31.67
C LYS A 14 -10.81 0.28 30.21
N SER A 15 -10.42 -0.93 29.83
CA SER A 15 -10.30 -1.31 28.43
C SER A 15 -11.69 -1.39 27.81
N GLU A 16 -11.99 -0.48 26.88
CA GLU A 16 -13.23 -0.55 26.10
C GLU A 16 -13.03 -1.43 24.87
N SER A 17 -13.79 -2.53 24.91
CA SER A 17 -14.28 -3.46 23.89
C SER A 17 -13.97 -3.17 22.41
N GLY A 18 -13.37 -4.16 21.74
CA GLY A 18 -13.11 -4.18 20.31
C GLY A 18 -14.36 -4.38 19.44
N SER A 19 -14.29 -3.83 18.22
CA SER A 19 -15.12 -4.20 17.08
C SER A 19 -14.43 -3.81 15.76
N ALA A 20 -14.13 -4.80 14.93
CA ALA A 20 -14.08 -4.75 13.48
C ALA A 20 -14.28 -6.20 12.99
N PRO A 21 -14.58 -6.50 11.71
CA PRO A 21 -14.67 -5.64 10.54
C PRO A 21 -16.12 -5.53 10.05
N GLY A 22 -16.67 -4.31 10.13
CA GLY A 22 -18.08 -3.95 9.87
C GLY A 22 -18.57 -2.76 10.72
N GLY A 23 -17.84 -2.42 11.79
CA GLY A 23 -18.17 -1.35 12.73
C GLY A 23 -17.42 -0.03 12.54
N LEU A 24 -16.64 0.15 11.46
CA LEU A 24 -16.05 1.45 11.13
C LEU A 24 -17.18 2.45 10.89
N LYS A 25 -17.26 3.48 11.74
CA LYS A 25 -18.35 4.45 11.70
C LYS A 25 -18.26 5.25 10.42
N GLY A 26 -19.40 5.47 9.79
CA GLY A 26 -19.48 6.26 8.55
C GLY A 26 -18.98 5.55 7.30
N LEU A 27 -18.69 4.25 7.35
CA LEU A 27 -18.24 3.50 6.17
C LEU A 27 -19.30 3.50 5.04
N ALA A 28 -20.58 3.32 5.38
CA ALA A 28 -21.66 3.43 4.39
C ALA A 28 -21.75 4.83 3.76
N ALA A 29 -21.54 5.89 4.56
CA ALA A 29 -21.49 7.26 4.05
C ALA A 29 -20.28 7.50 3.15
N ALA A 30 -19.15 6.86 3.44
CA ALA A 30 -17.97 6.90 2.59
C ALA A 30 -18.21 6.20 1.24
N GLU A 31 -18.83 5.02 1.25
CA GLU A 31 -19.25 4.33 0.02
C GLU A 31 -20.16 5.22 -0.85
N ASP A 32 -21.16 5.85 -0.23
CA ASP A 32 -22.09 6.72 -0.94
C ASP A 32 -21.41 7.98 -1.48
N ALA A 33 -20.42 8.53 -0.78
CA ALA A 33 -19.59 9.61 -1.29
C ALA A 33 -18.78 9.17 -2.52
N GLY A 34 -18.21 7.96 -2.51
CA GLY A 34 -17.52 7.38 -3.67
C GLY A 34 -18.46 7.19 -4.86
N LYS A 35 -19.66 6.64 -4.65
CA LYS A 35 -20.69 6.50 -5.71
C LYS A 35 -21.06 7.86 -6.32
N LYS A 36 -21.24 8.89 -5.50
CA LYS A 36 -21.54 10.26 -5.97
C LYS A 36 -20.39 10.88 -6.76
N ALA A 37 -19.15 10.63 -6.34
CA ALA A 37 -17.94 11.05 -7.04
C ALA A 37 -17.64 10.21 -8.29
N LYS A 38 -18.43 9.14 -8.57
CA LYS A 38 -18.17 8.15 -9.62
C LYS A 38 -16.78 7.51 -9.50
N GLY A 39 -16.31 7.28 -8.27
CA GLY A 39 -14.97 6.77 -8.02
C GLY A 39 -14.71 6.52 -6.55
N LEU A 40 -13.48 6.79 -6.11
CA LEU A 40 -13.08 6.63 -4.72
C LEU A 40 -13.66 7.75 -3.84
N PRO A 41 -13.94 7.47 -2.55
CA PRO A 41 -14.34 8.50 -1.61
C PRO A 41 -13.22 9.56 -1.46
N PRO A 42 -13.56 10.85 -1.31
CA PRO A 42 -12.58 11.93 -1.24
C PRO A 42 -11.99 12.06 0.18
N VAL A 43 -11.27 11.03 0.63
CA VAL A 43 -10.73 10.92 2.00
C VAL A 43 -9.82 12.08 2.42
N HIS A 44 -9.23 12.79 1.46
CA HIS A 44 -8.39 13.97 1.69
C HIS A 44 -9.20 15.20 2.15
N LEU A 45 -10.52 15.24 1.90
CA LEU A 45 -11.40 16.32 2.33
C LEU A 45 -11.91 16.13 3.77
N TRP A 46 -11.72 14.95 4.36
CA TRP A 46 -12.25 14.61 5.68
C TRP A 46 -11.19 14.77 6.75
N ASN A 47 -11.50 15.54 7.80
CA ASN A 47 -10.60 15.76 8.93
C ASN A 47 -11.34 15.51 10.25
N PRO A 48 -11.89 14.29 10.46
CA PRO A 48 -12.54 13.95 11.73
C PRO A 48 -11.50 13.79 12.85
N GLU A 49 -11.98 13.73 14.09
CA GLU A 49 -11.13 13.46 15.24
C GLU A 49 -10.47 12.08 15.13
N PHE A 50 -9.24 11.99 15.62
CA PHE A 50 -8.52 10.72 15.71
C PHE A 50 -9.10 9.88 16.85
N CYS A 51 -9.59 8.69 16.52
CA CYS A 51 -10.28 7.80 17.45
C CYS A 51 -9.38 6.71 18.04
N GLY A 52 -8.06 6.77 17.79
CA GLY A 52 -7.08 5.78 18.24
C GLY A 52 -6.64 4.82 17.15
N ASP A 53 -5.75 3.91 17.52
CA ASP A 53 -5.24 2.85 16.65
C ASP A 53 -6.16 1.62 16.70
N LEU A 54 -6.46 1.07 15.53
CA LEU A 54 -7.16 -0.19 15.39
C LEU A 54 -6.12 -1.31 15.25
N ASP A 55 -6.33 -2.46 15.89
CA ASP A 55 -5.54 -3.68 15.64
C ASP A 55 -5.88 -4.26 14.26
N MET A 56 -5.48 -3.51 13.24
CA MET A 56 -5.62 -3.83 11.84
C MET A 56 -4.28 -3.62 11.16
N ARG A 57 -3.85 -4.65 10.42
CA ARG A 57 -2.55 -4.69 9.79
C ARG A 57 -2.67 -5.13 8.34
N ILE A 58 -2.02 -4.41 7.45
CA ILE A 58 -1.76 -4.84 6.08
C ILE A 58 -0.38 -5.46 6.06
N ALA A 59 -0.33 -6.77 5.87
CA ALA A 59 0.93 -7.50 5.73
C ALA A 59 1.60 -7.19 4.39
N ARG A 60 2.90 -7.46 4.30
CA ARG A 60 3.67 -7.24 3.05
C ARG A 60 3.11 -7.99 1.84
N ASP A 61 2.50 -9.16 2.05
CA ASP A 61 1.83 -9.94 0.99
C ASP A 61 0.45 -9.40 0.59
N GLY A 62 0.04 -8.25 1.15
CA GLY A 62 -1.25 -7.62 0.92
C GLY A 62 -2.40 -8.21 1.74
N THR A 63 -2.16 -9.20 2.61
CA THR A 63 -3.18 -9.77 3.49
C THR A 63 -3.56 -8.79 4.58
N TRP A 64 -4.86 -8.55 4.74
CA TRP A 64 -5.40 -7.74 5.83
C TRP A 64 -5.68 -8.61 7.05
N PHE A 65 -5.19 -8.19 8.21
CA PHE A 65 -5.45 -8.82 9.49
C PHE A 65 -6.26 -7.88 10.37
N TYR A 66 -7.18 -8.44 11.15
CA TYR A 66 -7.86 -7.74 12.24
C TYR A 66 -7.81 -8.58 13.50
N MET A 67 -7.31 -8.03 14.60
CA MET A 67 -7.06 -8.74 15.86
C MET A 67 -6.27 -10.05 15.63
N GLY A 68 -5.22 -9.97 14.81
CA GLY A 68 -4.39 -11.11 14.43
C GLY A 68 -5.04 -12.14 13.49
N THR A 69 -6.31 -11.98 13.11
CA THR A 69 -7.03 -12.93 12.23
C THR A 69 -7.09 -12.39 10.80
N PRO A 70 -6.73 -13.18 9.77
CA PRO A 70 -6.78 -12.73 8.37
C PRO A 70 -8.23 -12.51 7.89
N ILE A 71 -8.45 -11.46 7.12
CA ILE A 71 -9.73 -11.11 6.51
C ILE A 71 -9.79 -11.70 5.10
N GLY A 72 -10.39 -12.89 4.95
CA GLY A 72 -10.55 -13.54 3.63
C GLY A 72 -11.68 -12.99 2.75
N ARG A 73 -12.37 -11.91 3.17
CA ARG A 73 -13.51 -11.33 2.43
C ARG A 73 -13.04 -10.21 1.52
N GLU A 74 -12.75 -10.52 0.26
CA GLU A 74 -12.25 -9.56 -0.75
C GLU A 74 -13.07 -8.27 -0.83
N ARG A 75 -14.41 -8.37 -0.86
CA ARG A 75 -15.29 -7.18 -0.90
C ARG A 75 -15.08 -6.24 0.29
N LEU A 76 -14.79 -6.80 1.46
CA LEU A 76 -14.58 -6.04 2.68
C LEU A 76 -13.19 -5.39 2.69
N VAL A 77 -12.16 -6.11 2.21
CA VAL A 77 -10.82 -5.57 2.00
C VAL A 77 -10.86 -4.40 1.00
N ARG A 78 -11.53 -4.60 -0.15
CA ARG A 78 -11.73 -3.54 -1.15
C ARG A 78 -12.46 -2.33 -0.59
N LEU A 79 -13.46 -2.55 0.28
CA LEU A 79 -14.16 -1.46 0.91
C LEU A 79 -13.23 -0.62 1.81
N PHE A 80 -12.47 -1.27 2.70
CA PHE A 80 -11.52 -0.55 3.55
C PHE A 80 -10.39 0.12 2.76
N SER A 81 -9.92 -0.48 1.67
CA SER A 81 -8.89 0.13 0.82
C SER A 81 -9.35 1.45 0.17
N THR A 82 -10.65 1.64 -0.02
CA THR A 82 -11.20 2.89 -0.57
C THR A 82 -11.14 4.07 0.41
N VAL A 83 -11.13 3.78 1.71
CA VAL A 83 -11.06 4.79 2.78
C VAL A 83 -9.65 4.94 3.37
N LEU A 84 -8.66 4.30 2.75
CA LEU A 84 -7.27 4.35 3.19
C LEU A 84 -6.64 5.71 2.84
N ARG A 85 -5.87 6.26 3.78
CA ARG A 85 -5.12 7.50 3.61
C ARG A 85 -3.75 7.39 4.27
N HIS A 86 -2.74 7.93 3.60
CA HIS A 86 -1.40 8.09 4.14
C HIS A 86 -1.15 9.57 4.35
N ASP A 87 -0.97 9.97 5.60
CA ASP A 87 -0.79 11.38 5.98
C ASP A 87 0.69 11.76 6.02
N GLU A 88 0.97 13.06 6.15
CA GLU A 88 2.34 13.61 6.12
C GLU A 88 3.20 13.20 7.31
N ASP A 89 2.59 12.64 8.36
CA ASP A 89 3.26 12.07 9.52
C ASP A 89 3.86 10.68 9.25
N GLY A 90 3.71 10.15 8.03
CA GLY A 90 4.22 8.84 7.62
C GLY A 90 3.34 7.68 8.08
N LYS A 91 2.13 7.93 8.59
CA LYS A 91 1.21 6.90 9.10
C LYS A 91 0.01 6.67 8.18
N TYR A 92 -0.52 5.46 8.27
CA TYR A 92 -1.70 5.02 7.52
C TYR A 92 -2.94 5.04 8.39
N TYR A 93 -4.06 5.46 7.78
CA TYR A 93 -5.34 5.63 8.45
C TYR A 93 -6.48 5.10 7.60
N LEU A 94 -7.52 4.56 8.23
CA LEU A 94 -8.84 4.52 7.62
C LEU A 94 -9.59 5.80 7.99
N VAL A 95 -10.14 6.48 6.99
CA VAL A 95 -10.79 7.78 7.16
C VAL A 95 -12.19 7.78 6.56
N THR A 96 -13.18 8.07 7.38
CA THR A 96 -14.57 8.32 6.98
C THR A 96 -14.95 9.76 7.33
N PRO A 97 -16.15 10.26 6.98
CA PRO A 97 -16.56 11.62 7.37
C PRO A 97 -16.58 11.88 8.88
N VAL A 98 -16.63 10.84 9.72
CA VAL A 98 -16.84 10.98 11.18
C VAL A 98 -15.78 10.28 12.02
N GLU A 99 -14.85 9.54 11.41
CA GLU A 99 -13.89 8.72 12.13
C GLU A 99 -12.56 8.62 11.38
N LYS A 100 -11.45 8.78 12.12
CA LYS A 100 -10.09 8.51 11.64
C LYS A 100 -9.42 7.55 12.62
N VAL A 101 -9.02 6.38 12.15
CA VAL A 101 -8.33 5.35 12.95
C VAL A 101 -7.01 4.96 12.32
N GLY A 102 -5.98 4.79 13.15
CA GLY A 102 -4.64 4.39 12.72
C GLY A 102 -4.56 2.89 12.47
N ILE A 103 -3.74 2.50 11.50
CA ILE A 103 -3.52 1.09 11.12
C ILE A 103 -2.03 0.84 10.88
N THR A 104 -1.63 -0.43 10.92
CA THR A 104 -0.26 -0.80 10.57
C THR A 104 -0.18 -1.25 9.12
N VAL A 105 0.83 -0.79 8.40
CA VAL A 105 1.19 -1.28 7.06
C VAL A 105 2.66 -1.69 7.14
N GLU A 106 2.96 -2.95 6.82
CA GLU A 106 4.33 -3.46 6.95
C GLU A 106 5.28 -2.89 5.91
N ASP A 107 4.78 -2.65 4.70
CA ASP A 107 5.57 -2.20 3.56
C ASP A 107 4.74 -1.23 2.69
N ALA A 108 3.95 -1.75 1.76
CA ALA A 108 3.01 -0.99 0.96
C ALA A 108 1.56 -1.40 1.25
N PRO A 109 0.59 -0.49 1.12
CA PRO A 109 -0.82 -0.78 1.37
C PRO A 109 -1.45 -1.70 0.31
N PHE A 110 -0.84 -1.80 -0.87
CA PHE A 110 -1.31 -2.61 -1.99
C PHE A 110 -0.20 -3.52 -2.51
N LEU A 111 -0.60 -4.62 -3.14
CA LEU A 111 0.27 -5.51 -3.89
C LEU A 111 -0.15 -5.49 -5.36
N ALA A 112 0.74 -5.17 -6.29
CA ALA A 112 0.48 -5.32 -7.72
C ALA A 112 0.65 -6.80 -8.11
N VAL A 113 -0.45 -7.40 -8.56
CA VAL A 113 -0.58 -8.85 -8.78
C VAL A 113 -0.71 -9.23 -10.26
N ALA A 114 -0.94 -8.25 -11.14
CA ALA A 114 -0.93 -8.42 -12.57
C ALA A 114 -0.31 -7.19 -13.25
N MET A 115 0.26 -7.41 -14.43
CA MET A 115 0.75 -6.36 -15.31
C MET A 115 0.26 -6.64 -16.73
N LYS A 116 -0.27 -5.60 -17.39
CA LYS A 116 -0.63 -5.60 -18.80
C LYS A 116 0.33 -4.68 -19.55
N VAL A 117 0.84 -5.18 -20.67
CA VAL A 117 1.72 -4.43 -21.59
C VAL A 117 0.93 -4.10 -22.84
N GLU A 118 0.98 -2.84 -23.27
CA GLU A 118 0.41 -2.38 -24.54
C GLU A 118 1.44 -1.56 -25.33
N GLY A 119 1.58 -1.83 -26.62
CA GLY A 119 2.62 -1.18 -27.43
C GLY A 119 4.00 -1.78 -27.20
N GLU A 120 5.03 -1.10 -27.69
CA GLU A 120 6.40 -1.62 -27.74
C GLU A 120 7.44 -0.49 -27.55
N GLY A 121 8.65 -0.86 -27.12
CA GLY A 121 9.78 0.07 -26.99
C GLY A 121 9.52 1.18 -25.98
N ARG A 122 9.89 2.41 -26.34
CA ARG A 122 9.78 3.60 -25.46
C ARG A 122 8.34 4.05 -25.19
N GLU A 123 7.43 3.71 -26.10
CA GLU A 123 6.01 4.09 -26.04
C GLU A 123 5.12 3.00 -25.43
N GLN A 124 5.70 1.86 -25.03
CA GLN A 124 4.94 0.81 -24.35
C GLN A 124 4.25 1.38 -23.09
N ARG A 125 3.11 0.83 -22.70
CA ARG A 125 2.40 1.20 -21.47
C ARG A 125 2.28 -0.01 -20.57
N LEU A 126 2.76 0.14 -19.34
CA LEU A 126 2.71 -0.87 -18.30
C LEU A 126 1.59 -0.52 -17.33
N THR A 127 0.50 -1.29 -17.37
CA THR A 127 -0.65 -1.12 -16.46
C THR A 127 -0.62 -2.22 -15.40
N PHE A 128 -0.50 -1.83 -14.14
CA PHE A 128 -0.49 -2.74 -12.99
C PHE A 128 -1.87 -2.81 -12.35
N THR A 129 -2.35 -4.02 -12.06
CA THR A 129 -3.57 -4.25 -11.29
C THR A 129 -3.20 -4.69 -9.88
N THR A 130 -3.76 -4.02 -8.88
CA THR A 130 -3.54 -4.33 -7.46
C THR A 130 -4.42 -5.48 -6.96
N ASN A 131 -4.06 -6.07 -5.82
CA ASN A 131 -4.83 -7.11 -5.13
C ASN A 131 -6.24 -6.68 -4.72
N VAL A 132 -6.52 -5.37 -4.67
CA VAL A 132 -7.86 -4.82 -4.42
C VAL A 132 -8.61 -4.45 -5.70
N GLY A 133 -7.99 -4.64 -6.87
CA GLY A 133 -8.56 -4.43 -8.19
C GLY A 133 -8.60 -2.97 -8.63
N ASP A 134 -7.63 -2.17 -8.18
CA ASP A 134 -7.32 -0.84 -8.73
C ASP A 134 -6.23 -0.98 -9.81
N ASP A 135 -6.34 -0.20 -10.89
CA ASP A 135 -5.34 -0.16 -11.96
C ASP A 135 -4.49 1.12 -11.87
N ALA A 136 -3.19 1.00 -12.15
CA ALA A 136 -2.25 2.11 -12.24
C ALA A 136 -1.35 1.93 -13.48
N THR A 137 -1.42 2.86 -14.43
CA THR A 137 -0.54 2.86 -15.61
C THR A 137 0.73 3.64 -15.29
N ALA A 138 1.87 2.96 -15.24
CA ALA A 138 3.14 3.59 -14.92
C ALA A 138 3.45 4.76 -15.89
N GLY A 139 3.77 5.91 -15.32
CA GLY A 139 3.94 7.17 -16.04
C GLY A 139 4.17 8.33 -15.08
N PRO A 140 4.08 9.59 -15.55
CA PRO A 140 4.28 10.77 -14.69
C PRO A 140 3.33 10.85 -13.49
N ASP A 141 2.07 10.41 -13.69
CA ASP A 141 1.04 10.43 -12.65
C ASP A 141 1.11 9.22 -11.69
N HIS A 142 1.77 8.15 -12.13
CA HIS A 142 1.96 6.89 -11.40
C HIS A 142 3.42 6.46 -11.49
N PRO A 143 4.35 7.22 -10.90
CA PRO A 143 5.77 6.92 -11.01
C PRO A 143 6.10 5.58 -10.37
N MET A 144 7.09 4.90 -10.94
CA MET A 144 7.70 3.71 -10.35
C MET A 144 8.93 4.10 -9.53
N ARG A 145 9.19 3.36 -8.46
CA ARG A 145 10.46 3.40 -7.73
C ARG A 145 11.00 1.99 -7.55
N PHE A 146 12.31 1.88 -7.52
CA PHE A 146 12.99 0.62 -7.21
C PHE A 146 13.85 0.85 -5.98
N GLU A 147 13.55 0.10 -4.93
CA GLU A 147 14.35 0.10 -3.71
C GLU A 147 15.04 -1.25 -3.56
N ILE A 148 16.12 -1.28 -2.78
CA ILE A 148 16.74 -2.53 -2.35
C ILE A 148 16.41 -2.69 -0.87
N ASP A 149 15.76 -3.79 -0.53
CA ASP A 149 15.46 -4.13 0.85
C ASP A 149 16.79 -4.28 1.62
N LYS A 150 16.94 -3.52 2.70
CA LYS A 150 18.22 -3.43 3.42
C LYS A 150 18.56 -4.68 4.21
N GLU A 151 17.55 -5.48 4.57
CA GLU A 151 17.74 -6.67 5.40
C GLU A 151 18.05 -7.90 4.54
N THR A 152 17.33 -8.05 3.44
CA THR A 152 17.41 -9.19 2.52
C THR A 152 18.33 -8.95 1.35
N GLY A 153 18.56 -7.69 0.96
CA GLY A 153 19.26 -7.31 -0.26
C GLY A 153 18.45 -7.55 -1.54
N GLU A 154 17.18 -7.97 -1.43
CA GLU A 154 16.32 -8.21 -2.59
C GLU A 154 15.73 -6.88 -3.12
N PRO A 155 15.53 -6.74 -4.45
CA PRO A 155 14.80 -5.60 -5.00
C PRO A 155 13.33 -5.56 -4.56
N ALA A 156 12.88 -4.38 -4.16
CA ALA A 156 11.51 -4.04 -3.84
C ALA A 156 11.03 -2.93 -4.80
N PRO A 157 10.42 -3.31 -5.93
CA PRO A 157 9.83 -2.37 -6.88
C PRO A 157 8.43 -1.93 -6.44
N TYR A 158 8.12 -0.65 -6.61
CA TYR A 158 6.80 -0.09 -6.30
C TYR A 158 6.27 0.75 -7.45
N VAL A 159 4.96 0.78 -7.60
CA VAL A 159 4.24 1.72 -8.48
C VAL A 159 3.27 2.55 -7.66
N HIS A 160 3.26 3.85 -7.89
CA HIS A 160 2.30 4.74 -7.27
C HIS A 160 0.89 4.48 -7.80
N VAL A 161 -0.09 4.34 -6.90
CA VAL A 161 -1.49 4.06 -7.28
C VAL A 161 -2.33 5.32 -7.21
N ARG A 162 -2.29 6.04 -6.08
CA ARG A 162 -3.04 7.28 -5.87
C ARG A 162 -2.56 8.02 -4.64
N ALA A 163 -2.69 9.34 -4.63
CA ALA A 163 -2.34 10.18 -3.49
C ALA A 163 -0.93 9.87 -2.96
N ARG A 164 -0.81 9.26 -1.77
CA ARG A 164 0.46 8.80 -1.17
C ARG A 164 0.48 7.28 -0.94
N LEU A 165 -0.30 6.54 -1.72
CA LEU A 165 -0.46 5.10 -1.61
C LEU A 165 0.17 4.41 -2.82
N ASP A 166 1.12 3.54 -2.52
CA ASP A 166 1.85 2.75 -3.51
C ASP A 166 1.41 1.29 -3.47
N ALA A 167 1.72 0.57 -4.55
CA ALA A 167 1.66 -0.87 -4.58
C ALA A 167 3.09 -1.44 -4.67
N LEU A 168 3.42 -2.38 -3.79
CA LEU A 168 4.59 -3.24 -3.96
C LEU A 168 4.31 -4.16 -5.17
N ILE A 169 5.23 -4.21 -6.13
CA ILE A 169 5.12 -5.13 -7.26
C ILE A 169 5.59 -6.50 -6.79
N ASN A 170 4.70 -7.50 -6.90
CA ASN A 170 5.02 -8.83 -6.40
C ASN A 170 6.15 -9.47 -7.22
N ARG A 171 6.75 -10.52 -6.67
CA ARG A 171 7.94 -11.16 -7.26
C ARG A 171 7.70 -11.72 -8.67
N ALA A 172 6.52 -12.29 -8.94
CA ALA A 172 6.20 -12.82 -10.26
C ALA A 172 6.13 -11.69 -11.31
N ILE A 173 5.40 -10.62 -10.99
CA ILE A 173 5.27 -9.45 -11.87
C ILE A 173 6.60 -8.71 -12.02
N PHE A 174 7.44 -8.70 -10.98
CA PHE A 174 8.77 -8.13 -11.09
C PHE A 174 9.64 -8.88 -12.10
N TYR A 175 9.58 -10.22 -12.16
CA TYR A 175 10.32 -10.96 -13.19
C TYR A 175 9.83 -10.64 -14.61
N ASP A 176 8.52 -10.54 -14.80
CA ASP A 176 7.93 -10.12 -16.08
C ASP A 176 8.37 -8.69 -16.44
N LEU A 177 8.44 -7.79 -15.46
CA LEU A 177 8.90 -6.42 -15.63
C LEU A 177 10.38 -6.37 -16.05
N VAL A 178 11.25 -7.14 -15.39
CA VAL A 178 12.68 -7.23 -15.72
C VAL A 178 12.87 -7.77 -17.14
N ALA A 179 12.04 -8.70 -17.60
CA ALA A 179 12.11 -9.21 -18.97
C ALA A 179 11.83 -8.14 -20.05
N LEU A 180 11.16 -7.04 -19.69
CA LEU A 180 10.92 -5.88 -20.56
C LEU A 180 12.02 -4.82 -20.45
N GLY A 181 12.97 -5.01 -19.55
CA GLY A 181 14.00 -4.03 -19.25
C GLY A 181 14.98 -3.83 -20.41
N VAL A 182 15.45 -2.59 -20.54
CA VAL A 182 16.41 -2.17 -21.54
C VAL A 182 17.50 -1.33 -20.89
N GLU A 183 18.64 -1.22 -21.57
CA GLU A 183 19.70 -0.28 -21.20
C GLU A 183 19.47 1.07 -21.88
N GLU A 184 19.52 2.14 -21.09
CA GLU A 184 19.46 3.52 -21.59
C GLU A 184 20.51 4.38 -20.88
N GLU A 185 20.94 5.44 -21.56
CA GLU A 185 21.78 6.46 -20.93
C GLU A 185 20.93 7.30 -19.96
N HIS A 186 21.30 7.28 -18.68
CA HIS A 186 20.63 8.03 -17.62
C HIS A 186 21.68 8.59 -16.66
N GLU A 187 21.61 9.91 -16.39
CA GLU A 187 22.61 10.62 -15.58
C GLU A 187 24.07 10.42 -16.05
N GLY A 188 24.28 10.33 -17.37
CA GLY A 188 25.61 10.21 -17.99
C GLY A 188 26.26 8.82 -17.84
N ARG A 189 25.51 7.79 -17.46
CA ARG A 189 25.94 6.39 -17.45
C ARG A 189 24.85 5.45 -17.97
N ALA A 190 25.20 4.22 -18.34
CA ALA A 190 24.22 3.22 -18.74
C ALA A 190 23.46 2.67 -17.52
N TRP A 191 22.13 2.70 -17.58
CA TRP A 191 21.24 2.12 -16.59
C TRP A 191 20.32 1.10 -17.22
N PHE A 192 20.09 0.01 -16.49
CA PHE A 192 19.01 -0.91 -16.76
C PHE A 192 17.72 -0.38 -16.13
N GLY A 193 16.64 -0.40 -16.89
CA GLY A 193 15.33 0.09 -16.44
C GLY A 193 14.25 -0.26 -17.44
N VAL A 194 13.04 0.28 -17.24
CA VAL A 194 11.88 0.00 -18.09
C VAL A 194 11.26 1.29 -18.61
N TRP A 195 10.73 1.24 -19.83
CA TRP A 195 9.93 2.33 -20.36
C TRP A 195 8.45 2.09 -20.07
N SER A 196 7.73 3.16 -19.72
CA SER A 196 6.27 3.18 -19.79
C SER A 196 5.77 4.58 -20.11
N GLY A 197 4.91 4.70 -21.13
CA GLY A 197 4.28 5.96 -21.54
C GLY A 197 5.28 7.06 -21.89
N GLY A 198 6.40 6.71 -22.53
CA GLY A 198 7.45 7.67 -22.87
C GLY A 198 8.30 8.14 -21.68
N VAL A 199 8.18 7.49 -20.52
CA VAL A 199 9.00 7.74 -19.33
C VAL A 199 9.90 6.53 -19.06
N PHE A 200 11.19 6.77 -18.86
CA PHE A 200 12.14 5.76 -18.43
C PHE A 200 12.21 5.72 -16.92
N PHE A 201 12.00 4.54 -16.34
CA PHE A 201 12.13 4.26 -14.92
C PHE A 201 13.44 3.50 -14.69
N PRO A 202 14.51 4.19 -14.25
CA PRO A 202 15.80 3.53 -14.00
C PRO A 202 15.69 2.61 -12.78
N PHE A 203 16.17 1.37 -12.93
CA PHE A 203 16.25 0.41 -11.82
C PHE A 203 17.64 0.44 -11.20
N MET A 204 18.68 0.13 -11.97
CA MET A 204 20.06 0.12 -11.48
C MET A 204 21.08 0.32 -12.61
N PRO A 205 22.35 0.65 -12.31
CA PRO A 205 23.40 0.73 -13.33
C PRO A 205 23.53 -0.58 -14.10
N ALA A 206 23.72 -0.52 -15.43
CA ALA A 206 23.78 -1.70 -16.29
C ALA A 206 24.90 -2.68 -15.85
N GLU A 207 26.04 -2.14 -15.41
CA GLU A 207 27.15 -2.93 -14.87
C GLU A 207 26.78 -3.71 -13.59
N GLU A 208 25.89 -3.18 -12.76
CA GLU A 208 25.41 -3.86 -11.55
C GLU A 208 24.43 -4.98 -11.90
N MET A 209 23.58 -4.76 -12.91
CA MET A 209 22.65 -5.77 -13.42
C MET A 209 23.40 -6.99 -14.00
N ALA A 210 24.43 -6.75 -14.81
CA ALA A 210 25.27 -7.83 -15.36
C ALA A 210 25.91 -8.69 -14.26
N ARG A 211 26.37 -8.07 -13.17
CA ARG A 211 26.96 -8.78 -12.01
C ARG A 211 25.94 -9.60 -11.21
N GLN A 212 24.66 -9.27 -11.26
CA GLN A 212 23.60 -10.08 -10.64
C GLN A 212 23.23 -11.29 -11.50
N ALA A 213 23.17 -11.12 -12.82
CA ALA A 213 22.87 -12.20 -13.76
C ALA A 213 23.93 -13.32 -13.70
N ASP A 214 25.21 -12.97 -13.45
CA ASP A 214 26.29 -13.96 -13.30
C ASP A 214 26.25 -14.76 -11.98
N ARG A 215 25.40 -14.37 -11.01
CA ARG A 215 25.30 -15.01 -9.68
C ARG A 215 24.05 -15.88 -9.51
N SER A 216 23.10 -15.82 -10.44
CA SER A 216 21.84 -16.57 -10.45
C SER A 216 21.91 -17.76 -11.40
#